data_AF-A0A9Q0UUG3-F1
#
_entry.id   AF-A0A9Q0UUG3-F1
#
_cell.length_a   1.000
_cell.length_b   1.000
_cell.length_c   1.000
_cell.angle_alpha   90.00
_cell.angle_beta   90.00
_cell.angle_gamma   90.00
#
_symmetry.space_group_name_H-M   'P 1'
#
loop_
_entity.id
_entity.type
_entity.pdbx_description
1 polymer ?
#
loop_
_entity_poly.entity_id
_entity_poly.type
_entity_poly.pdbx_seq_one_letter_code
_entity_poly.pdbx_strand_id
1 'polypeptide(L)'
;MDIDRVAGEEVCCLDTEKLQLPEVSSFVLKENPQLPEVLFSQWLSLSDTTRLVKTLIDDAKAGNPINIPAISANVNVGGANSLPSMFPAGSAPPISPRSSSGSPRMSKQKTSPSSSCSPLKLVREPVWEVIPQFYFQNGRPAASEIKEQCLSRINHFFNNDLDGLLIDEFKPVTKIVCKLPSFFSDVLFRKIDVDCTGMVSRDVFVKYWVGSNMLMLDTATQVFNILKQRDCRYLSQSDFKPILRELLATHSGLEFLQNTPEFQERYAETVIYRIFYYINRSGNGRLTLRELKSGNLIAAMQHADEEEDINKVIRYFSYEHFYVIYCKFWELDTDHDFLIDKENLIRYGNHALTYRILDRIFSQVPRKFTSNVEGKMCYEDFVYFMLSEEDKSSQPSLEYCQIRGILFCPKGKFLWPKTYQKHVH
;
A
#
# COMPACT_ATOMS: atom_id res chain seq x y z
N MET A 1 4.07 -62.38 -14.94
CA MET A 1 4.59 -61.53 -13.87
C MET A 1 5.53 -60.55 -14.53
N ASP A 2 5.24 -59.28 -14.77
CA ASP A 2 4.10 -58.43 -14.49
C ASP A 2 4.14 -57.29 -15.52
N ILE A 3 3.01 -57.01 -16.17
CA ILE A 3 2.82 -55.78 -16.95
C ILE A 3 1.86 -54.95 -16.12
N ASP A 4 2.41 -53.89 -15.52
CA ASP A 4 1.70 -53.00 -14.62
C ASP A 4 0.46 -52.39 -15.30
N ARG A 5 -0.69 -52.62 -14.68
CA ARG A 5 -1.95 -51.92 -14.97
C ARG A 5 -1.82 -50.49 -14.45
N VAL A 6 -1.50 -49.55 -15.32
CA VAL A 6 -1.79 -48.13 -15.08
C VAL A 6 -3.17 -47.84 -15.69
N ALA A 7 -4.18 -47.86 -14.83
CA ALA A 7 -5.46 -47.22 -15.07
C ALA A 7 -5.91 -46.63 -13.73
N GLY A 8 -5.26 -45.54 -13.32
CA GLY A 8 -5.86 -44.62 -12.38
C GLY A 8 -6.97 -43.90 -13.13
N GLU A 9 -8.22 -44.12 -12.74
CA GLU A 9 -9.31 -43.21 -13.10
C GLU A 9 -8.88 -41.81 -12.63
N GLU A 10 -8.56 -40.92 -13.57
CA GLU A 10 -8.49 -39.49 -13.29
C GLU A 10 -9.91 -39.06 -12.88
N VAL A 11 -10.14 -39.05 -11.58
CA VAL A 11 -11.24 -38.29 -11.00
C VAL A 11 -10.92 -36.82 -11.32
N CYS A 12 -11.60 -36.28 -12.33
CA CYS A 12 -11.59 -34.85 -12.64
C CYS A 12 -12.17 -34.09 -11.44
N CYS A 13 -11.34 -33.84 -10.42
CA CYS A 13 -11.72 -33.02 -9.28
C CYS A 13 -11.73 -31.56 -9.72
N LEU A 14 -12.84 -30.87 -9.43
CA LEU A 14 -12.99 -29.45 -9.71
C LEU A 14 -12.00 -28.66 -8.85
N ASP A 15 -11.10 -27.92 -9.50
CA ASP A 15 -10.17 -27.00 -8.82
C ASP A 15 -10.94 -25.78 -8.28
N THR A 16 -11.33 -25.87 -7.01
CA THR A 16 -12.19 -24.89 -6.33
C THR A 16 -11.50 -23.53 -6.15
N GLU A 17 -10.17 -23.45 -6.24
CA GLU A 17 -9.42 -22.20 -6.16
C GLU A 17 -9.56 -21.34 -7.43
N LYS A 18 -10.01 -21.94 -8.54
CA LYS A 18 -10.27 -21.24 -9.80
C LYS A 18 -11.71 -20.74 -9.95
N LEU A 19 -12.61 -21.12 -9.03
CA LEU A 19 -13.99 -20.67 -9.03
C LEU A 19 -14.12 -19.30 -8.37
N GLN A 20 -14.22 -18.25 -9.19
CA GLN A 20 -14.56 -16.91 -8.71
C GLN A 20 -16.08 -16.72 -8.73
N LEU A 21 -16.74 -17.03 -7.62
CA LEU A 21 -18.16 -16.75 -7.44
C LEU A 21 -18.34 -15.38 -6.75
N PRO A 22 -18.93 -14.37 -7.41
CA PRO A 22 -19.07 -13.02 -6.83
C PRO A 22 -19.91 -12.98 -5.53
N GLU A 23 -20.76 -14.00 -5.34
CA GLU A 23 -21.78 -14.06 -4.29
C GLU A 23 -21.40 -14.98 -3.12
N VAL A 24 -20.29 -15.73 -3.23
CA VAL A 24 -19.86 -16.71 -2.21
C VAL A 24 -18.44 -16.39 -1.75
N SER A 25 -18.25 -16.18 -0.45
CA SER A 25 -16.91 -15.92 0.07
C SER A 25 -15.99 -17.13 -0.12
N SER A 26 -14.74 -16.88 -0.50
CA SER A 26 -13.69 -17.91 -0.63
C SER A 26 -13.44 -18.69 0.66
N PHE A 27 -13.80 -18.12 1.81
CA PHE A 27 -13.73 -18.76 3.12
C PHE A 27 -14.76 -19.90 3.27
N VAL A 28 -16.00 -19.66 2.83
CA VAL A 28 -17.09 -20.67 2.89
C VAL A 28 -16.80 -21.87 1.97
N LEU A 29 -16.15 -21.63 0.83
CA LEU A 29 -15.71 -22.67 -0.11
C LEU A 29 -14.58 -23.54 0.44
N LYS A 30 -13.75 -23.01 1.36
CA LYS A 30 -12.67 -23.74 2.04
C LYS A 30 -13.16 -24.60 3.20
N GLU A 31 -14.19 -24.17 3.93
CA GLU A 31 -14.77 -24.95 5.03
C GLU A 31 -15.66 -26.12 4.56
N ASN A 32 -16.21 -26.07 3.33
CA ASN A 32 -17.07 -27.12 2.78
C ASN A 32 -16.64 -27.53 1.36
N PRO A 33 -15.64 -28.41 1.20
CA PRO A 33 -15.12 -28.81 -0.11
C PRO A 33 -16.11 -29.57 -0.99
N GLN A 34 -17.19 -30.10 -0.42
CA GLN A 34 -18.28 -30.80 -1.13
C GLN A 34 -19.32 -29.85 -1.74
N LEU A 35 -19.39 -28.60 -1.26
CA LEU A 35 -20.39 -27.62 -1.69
C LEU A 35 -20.25 -27.23 -3.18
N PRO A 36 -19.04 -26.99 -3.73
CA PRO A 36 -18.87 -26.66 -5.15
C PRO A 36 -19.30 -27.78 -6.08
N GLU A 37 -19.05 -29.04 -5.72
CA GLU A 37 -19.47 -30.20 -6.51
C GLU A 37 -20.99 -30.36 -6.54
N VAL A 38 -21.66 -30.12 -5.40
CA VAL A 38 -23.13 -30.13 -5.31
C VAL A 38 -23.74 -28.99 -6.13
N LEU A 39 -23.20 -27.78 -6.01
CA LEU A 39 -23.67 -26.61 -6.77
C LEU A 39 -23.44 -26.80 -8.28
N PHE A 40 -22.31 -27.39 -8.67
CA PHE A 40 -22.01 -27.69 -10.07
C PHE A 40 -22.96 -28.76 -10.63
N SER A 41 -23.22 -29.82 -9.86
CA SER A 41 -24.18 -30.87 -10.22
C SER A 41 -25.59 -30.30 -10.34
N GLN A 42 -25.98 -29.41 -9.43
CA GLN A 42 -27.26 -28.71 -9.48
C GLN A 42 -27.34 -27.79 -10.72
N TRP A 43 -26.29 -27.01 -10.99
CA TRP A 43 -26.21 -26.15 -12.17
C TRP A 43 -26.36 -26.94 -13.48
N LEU A 44 -25.71 -28.11 -13.58
CA LEU A 44 -25.84 -29.01 -14.73
C LEU A 44 -27.25 -29.61 -14.87
N SER A 45 -27.97 -29.82 -13.77
CA SER A 45 -29.34 -30.35 -13.81
C SER A 45 -30.40 -29.32 -14.26
N LEU A 46 -30.04 -28.03 -14.33
CA LEU A 46 -30.93 -27.00 -14.88
C LEU A 46 -31.10 -27.20 -16.39
N SER A 47 -32.35 -27.09 -16.85
CA SER A 47 -32.72 -27.28 -18.26
C SER A 47 -32.04 -26.29 -19.20
N ASP A 48 -31.91 -25.03 -18.77
CA ASP A 48 -31.25 -23.98 -19.56
C ASP A 48 -29.74 -24.24 -19.70
N THR A 49 -29.08 -24.69 -18.63
CA THR A 49 -27.67 -25.08 -18.64
C THR A 49 -27.46 -26.28 -19.56
N THR A 50 -28.28 -27.31 -19.44
CA THR A 50 -28.19 -28.51 -20.28
C THR A 50 -28.33 -28.15 -21.76
N ARG A 51 -29.23 -27.21 -22.10
CA ARG A 51 -29.40 -26.72 -23.47
C ARG A 51 -28.15 -25.97 -23.94
N LEU A 52 -27.62 -25.06 -23.13
CA LEU A 52 -26.42 -24.29 -23.46
C LEU A 52 -25.20 -25.19 -23.68
N VAL A 53 -24.94 -26.14 -22.78
CA VAL A 53 -23.81 -27.07 -22.88
C VAL A 53 -23.94 -27.94 -24.14
N LYS A 54 -25.14 -28.41 -24.48
CA LYS A 54 -25.36 -29.16 -25.73
C LYS A 54 -25.06 -28.31 -26.96
N THR A 55 -25.53 -27.06 -27.01
CA THR A 55 -25.24 -26.15 -28.12
C THR A 55 -23.74 -25.88 -28.27
N LEU A 56 -23.02 -25.64 -27.17
CA LEU A 56 -21.57 -25.42 -27.21
C LEU A 56 -20.80 -26.68 -27.66
N ILE A 57 -21.25 -27.87 -27.29
CA ILE A 57 -20.68 -29.13 -27.76
C ILE A 57 -20.94 -29.34 -29.26
N ASP A 58 -22.14 -29.02 -29.72
CA ASP A 58 -22.50 -29.15 -31.14
C ASP A 58 -21.74 -28.13 -32.00
N ASP A 59 -21.55 -26.90 -31.51
CA ASP A 59 -20.72 -25.87 -32.15
C ASP A 59 -19.24 -26.27 -32.20
N ALA A 60 -18.71 -26.85 -31.12
CA ALA A 60 -17.34 -27.37 -31.08
C ALA A 60 -17.14 -28.53 -32.07
N LYS A 61 -18.11 -29.43 -32.17
CA LYS A 61 -18.09 -30.53 -33.16
C LYS A 61 -18.19 -30.03 -34.59
N ALA A 62 -18.90 -28.92 -34.82
CA ALA A 62 -19.01 -28.28 -36.12
C ALA A 62 -17.77 -27.43 -36.49
N GLY A 63 -16.80 -27.27 -35.58
CA GLY A 63 -15.59 -26.47 -35.79
C GLY A 63 -15.83 -24.96 -35.72
N ASN A 64 -16.96 -24.53 -35.15
CA ASN A 64 -17.30 -23.12 -34.99
C ASN A 64 -16.60 -22.52 -33.76
N PRO A 65 -16.23 -21.23 -33.79
CA PRO A 65 -15.69 -20.55 -32.63
C PRO A 65 -16.74 -20.48 -31.51
N ILE A 66 -16.39 -21.01 -30.34
CA ILE A 66 -17.26 -21.06 -29.16
C ILE A 66 -17.40 -19.64 -28.58
N ASN A 67 -18.49 -18.95 -28.92
CA ASN A 67 -18.83 -17.65 -28.33
C ASN A 67 -19.64 -17.88 -27.05
N ILE A 68 -18.99 -17.67 -25.90
CA ILE A 68 -19.66 -17.70 -24.59
C ILE A 68 -20.49 -16.41 -24.45
N PRO A 69 -21.82 -16.48 -24.27
CA PRO A 69 -22.61 -15.30 -23.98
C PRO A 69 -22.17 -14.72 -22.63
N ALA A 70 -21.73 -13.45 -22.63
CA ALA A 70 -21.29 -12.76 -21.42
C ALA A 70 -22.48 -12.63 -20.44
N ILE A 71 -22.42 -13.36 -19.33
CA ILE A 71 -23.22 -13.04 -18.14
C ILE A 71 -22.60 -11.79 -17.54
N SER A 72 -23.36 -10.70 -17.57
CA SER A 72 -22.93 -9.36 -17.19
C SER A 72 -22.54 -9.28 -15.70
N ALA A 73 -21.25 -9.29 -15.43
CA ALA A 73 -20.63 -8.69 -14.25
C ALA A 73 -19.43 -7.85 -14.73
N ASN A 74 -19.60 -6.53 -14.71
CA ASN A 74 -18.61 -5.56 -15.18
C ASN A 74 -17.33 -5.59 -14.33
N VAL A 75 -16.21 -5.99 -14.94
CA VAL A 75 -14.90 -5.32 -14.76
C VAL A 75 -14.17 -5.34 -16.11
N ASN A 76 -14.05 -4.16 -16.73
CA ASN A 76 -13.38 -3.96 -18.01
C ASN A 76 -11.87 -4.22 -17.90
N VAL A 77 -11.37 -5.14 -18.73
CA VAL A 77 -10.00 -5.13 -19.26
C VAL A 77 -10.12 -4.86 -20.76
N GLY A 78 -9.43 -3.84 -21.27
CA GLY A 78 -9.40 -3.58 -22.71
C GLY A 78 -8.37 -2.55 -23.14
N GLY A 79 -7.37 -3.03 -23.86
CA GLY A 79 -6.88 -2.42 -25.11
C GLY A 79 -6.56 -3.59 -26.06
N ALA A 80 -6.71 -3.53 -27.37
CA ALA A 80 -7.19 -2.53 -28.31
C ALA A 80 -7.48 -3.29 -29.62
N ASN A 81 -8.49 -2.89 -30.39
CA ASN A 81 -8.38 -2.58 -31.83
C ASN A 81 -9.77 -2.42 -32.50
N SER A 82 -9.86 -1.36 -33.30
CA SER A 82 -10.79 -1.12 -34.42
C SER A 82 -12.30 -1.10 -34.14
N LEU A 83 -12.83 0.11 -33.90
CA LEU A 83 -14.26 0.42 -33.93
C LEU A 83 -14.70 0.85 -35.35
N PRO A 84 -15.87 0.42 -35.84
CA PRO A 84 -16.54 1.07 -36.95
C PRO A 84 -17.27 2.35 -36.47
N SER A 85 -17.27 3.34 -37.36
CA SER A 85 -17.92 4.63 -37.23
C SER A 85 -19.45 4.52 -37.11
N MET A 86 -20.03 5.11 -36.06
CA MET A 86 -21.47 5.40 -35.98
C MET A 86 -21.70 6.76 -35.31
N PHE A 87 -21.66 7.88 -36.06
CA PHE A 87 -22.48 9.07 -35.79
C PHE A 87 -22.55 9.95 -37.06
N PRO A 88 -23.75 10.35 -37.55
CA PRO A 88 -23.88 11.42 -38.52
C PRO A 88 -23.56 12.77 -37.89
N ALA A 89 -22.98 13.66 -38.69
CA ALA A 89 -22.52 14.99 -38.30
C ALA A 89 -23.66 15.94 -37.90
N GLY A 90 -23.37 16.78 -36.89
CA GLY A 90 -24.00 18.09 -36.72
C GLY A 90 -24.88 18.23 -35.48
N SER A 91 -24.30 18.63 -34.35
CA SER A 91 -24.92 19.49 -33.31
C SER A 91 -23.85 19.86 -32.28
N ALA A 92 -23.57 21.15 -32.13
CA ALA A 92 -22.66 21.70 -31.12
C ALA A 92 -23.23 21.52 -29.69
N PRO A 93 -22.39 21.46 -28.64
CA PRO A 93 -22.86 21.28 -27.26
C PRO A 93 -23.36 22.62 -26.67
N PRO A 94 -24.39 22.61 -25.79
CA PRO A 94 -24.85 23.84 -25.15
C PRO A 94 -23.98 24.21 -23.94
N ILE A 95 -23.85 25.53 -23.78
CA ILE A 95 -23.05 26.26 -22.78
C ILE A 95 -23.75 26.25 -21.41
N SER A 96 -22.97 26.12 -20.33
CA SER A 96 -23.40 26.20 -18.93
C SER A 96 -24.04 27.56 -18.58
N PRO A 97 -25.08 27.62 -17.70
CA PRO A 97 -25.68 28.89 -17.33
C PRO A 97 -24.84 29.64 -16.29
N ARG A 98 -24.60 30.94 -16.57
CA ARG A 98 -24.01 31.94 -15.67
C ARG A 98 -24.98 32.29 -14.54
N SER A 99 -24.48 32.34 -13.31
CA SER A 99 -25.14 32.90 -12.13
C SER A 99 -25.09 34.43 -12.14
N SER A 100 -26.25 35.09 -12.12
CA SER A 100 -26.37 36.54 -11.91
C SER A 100 -26.91 36.84 -10.51
N SER A 101 -26.12 37.62 -9.79
CA SER A 101 -26.43 38.37 -8.57
C SER A 101 -27.71 39.22 -8.71
N GLY A 102 -28.50 39.32 -7.64
CA GLY A 102 -29.53 40.36 -7.50
C GLY A 102 -30.62 40.06 -6.48
N SER A 103 -30.46 40.56 -5.26
CA SER A 103 -31.57 40.88 -4.36
C SER A 103 -31.69 42.41 -4.31
N PRO A 104 -32.90 42.99 -4.26
CA PRO A 104 -33.35 43.49 -2.95
C PRO A 104 -34.89 43.47 -2.69
N ARG A 105 -35.22 43.16 -1.43
CA ARG A 105 -36.10 43.89 -0.47
C ARG A 105 -37.38 44.67 -0.93
N MET A 106 -38.48 44.32 -0.23
CA MET A 106 -39.49 45.16 0.48
C MET A 106 -40.94 45.32 -0.04
N SER A 107 -41.85 44.76 0.78
CA SER A 107 -43.10 45.33 1.34
C SER A 107 -44.34 45.55 0.46
N LYS A 108 -45.46 44.92 0.86
CA LYS A 108 -46.66 45.60 1.42
C LYS A 108 -47.71 44.59 1.97
N GLN A 109 -48.24 44.91 3.16
CA GLN A 109 -49.49 44.46 3.80
C GLN A 109 -50.73 44.84 2.96
N LYS A 110 -51.98 44.36 3.09
CA LYS A 110 -52.79 43.65 4.11
C LYS A 110 -54.15 43.27 3.46
N THR A 111 -54.89 42.33 4.07
CA THR A 111 -56.37 42.20 4.30
C THR A 111 -56.99 40.85 3.95
N SER A 112 -57.49 40.16 4.98
CA SER A 112 -58.24 38.88 5.02
C SER A 112 -59.72 39.04 4.62
N PRO A 113 -60.62 38.02 4.78
CA PRO A 113 -60.48 36.56 4.76
C PRO A 113 -61.51 35.89 3.81
N SER A 114 -61.24 34.68 3.30
CA SER A 114 -62.33 33.78 2.90
C SER A 114 -61.94 32.32 3.04
N SER A 115 -62.81 31.63 3.77
CA SER A 115 -62.89 30.20 4.04
C SER A 115 -63.01 29.36 2.77
N SER A 116 -62.05 28.44 2.57
CA SER A 116 -62.30 27.17 1.91
C SER A 116 -61.25 26.17 2.34
N CYS A 117 -61.68 25.23 3.18
CA CYS A 117 -60.92 24.08 3.62
C CYS A 117 -60.53 23.24 2.40
N SER A 118 -59.23 22.99 2.19
CA SER A 118 -58.71 21.99 1.25
C SER A 118 -57.97 20.90 2.03
N PRO A 119 -58.34 19.62 1.89
CA PRO A 119 -57.71 18.53 2.62
C PRO A 119 -56.52 18.01 1.83
N LEU A 120 -55.46 18.82 1.71
CA LEU A 120 -54.18 18.35 1.18
C LEU A 120 -53.09 18.70 2.18
N LYS A 121 -52.76 17.65 2.96
CA LYS A 121 -51.52 17.42 3.72
C LYS A 121 -50.49 18.54 3.57
N LEU A 122 -50.21 19.18 4.71
CA LEU A 122 -48.94 19.80 5.07
C LEU A 122 -47.77 19.07 4.39
N VAL A 123 -47.28 19.63 3.28
CA VAL A 123 -45.90 19.39 2.86
C VAL A 123 -45.07 20.07 3.93
N ARG A 124 -44.50 19.24 4.83
CA ARG A 124 -43.46 19.68 5.76
C ARG A 124 -42.46 20.50 4.93
N GLU A 125 -42.10 21.67 5.43
CA GLU A 125 -40.94 22.43 4.95
C GLU A 125 -39.79 21.48 4.65
N PRO A 126 -38.98 21.71 3.60
CA PRO A 126 -37.80 20.88 3.38
C PRO A 126 -36.98 20.94 4.66
N VAL A 127 -36.97 19.82 5.39
CA VAL A 127 -36.12 19.66 6.55
C VAL A 127 -34.72 19.79 5.96
N TRP A 128 -34.07 20.92 6.23
CA TRP A 128 -32.66 21.05 5.97
C TRP A 128 -32.01 20.00 6.87
N GLU A 129 -31.79 18.81 6.34
CA GLU A 129 -30.97 17.81 6.98
C GLU A 129 -29.60 18.45 7.15
N VAL A 130 -29.29 18.81 8.38
CA VAL A 130 -27.99 19.38 8.75
C VAL A 130 -26.98 18.32 8.37
N ILE A 131 -26.20 18.58 7.30
CA ILE A 131 -25.12 17.68 6.87
C ILE A 131 -24.24 17.47 8.10
N PRO A 132 -24.22 16.25 8.67
CA PRO A 132 -23.42 16.00 9.86
C PRO A 132 -21.96 16.31 9.55
N GLN A 133 -21.22 16.82 10.53
CA GLN A 133 -19.80 17.03 10.36
C GLN A 133 -19.15 15.72 9.90
N PHE A 134 -18.64 15.70 8.68
CA PHE A 134 -18.03 14.52 8.07
C PHE A 134 -16.50 14.59 8.05
N TYR A 135 -15.93 15.80 8.23
CA TYR A 135 -14.50 16.02 8.32
C TYR A 135 -14.07 16.32 9.76
N PHE A 136 -13.19 15.47 10.28
CA PHE A 136 -12.61 15.58 11.62
C PHE A 136 -11.10 15.62 11.51
N GLN A 137 -10.51 16.82 11.61
CA GLN A 137 -9.06 17.02 11.41
C GLN A 137 -8.20 16.22 12.41
N ASN A 138 -8.72 16.00 13.63
CA ASN A 138 -8.05 15.27 14.70
C ASN A 138 -8.78 13.96 15.07
N GLY A 139 -9.57 13.39 14.15
CA GLY A 139 -10.41 12.22 14.45
C GLY A 139 -11.67 12.55 15.25
N ARG A 140 -12.62 11.60 15.33
CA ARG A 140 -13.82 11.77 16.15
C ARG A 140 -13.44 11.69 17.64
N PRO A 141 -14.11 12.42 18.55
CA PRO A 141 -13.93 12.21 19.98
C PRO A 141 -14.25 10.75 20.35
N ALA A 142 -13.41 10.11 21.16
CA ALA A 142 -13.65 8.74 21.57
C ALA A 142 -14.94 8.62 22.39
N ALA A 143 -15.70 7.54 22.17
CA ALA A 143 -16.76 7.14 23.09
C ALA A 143 -16.17 6.89 24.48
N SER A 144 -16.92 7.25 25.54
CA SER A 144 -16.46 7.16 26.94
C SER A 144 -15.88 5.78 27.27
N GLU A 145 -16.55 4.73 26.79
CA GLU A 145 -16.19 3.33 27.04
C GLU A 145 -14.81 2.94 26.49
N ILE A 146 -14.44 3.39 25.28
CA ILE A 146 -13.12 3.12 24.69
C ILE A 146 -12.02 3.86 25.48
N LYS A 147 -12.32 5.07 25.98
CA LYS A 147 -11.38 5.81 26.83
C LYS A 147 -11.18 5.08 28.15
N GLU A 148 -12.25 4.64 28.79
CA GLU A 148 -12.19 3.94 30.08
C GLU A 148 -11.42 2.62 29.98
N GLN A 149 -11.65 1.83 28.94
CA GLN A 149 -10.87 0.60 28.68
C GLN A 149 -9.39 0.89 28.38
N CYS A 150 -9.09 1.99 27.69
CA CYS A 150 -7.71 2.40 27.45
C CYS A 150 -7.04 2.85 28.75
N LEU A 151 -7.72 3.66 29.57
CA LEU A 151 -7.22 4.14 30.85
C LEU A 151 -7.00 3.00 31.85
N SER A 152 -7.87 1.99 31.89
CA SER A 152 -7.67 0.82 32.76
C SER A 152 -6.41 0.03 32.37
N ARG A 153 -6.16 -0.16 31.07
CA ARG A 153 -4.91 -0.76 30.57
C ARG A 153 -3.68 0.08 30.92
N ILE A 154 -3.75 1.40 30.72
CA ILE A 154 -2.66 2.31 31.08
C ILE A 154 -2.36 2.20 32.57
N ASN A 155 -3.39 2.24 33.43
CA ASN A 155 -3.21 2.12 34.88
C ASN A 155 -2.54 0.80 35.25
N HIS A 156 -2.84 -0.31 34.58
CA HIS A 156 -2.20 -1.60 34.83
C HIS A 156 -0.69 -1.57 34.51
N PHE A 157 -0.28 -0.99 33.38
CA PHE A 157 1.13 -0.92 32.99
C PHE A 157 1.95 0.08 33.81
N PHE A 158 1.32 1.14 34.32
CA PHE A 158 1.97 2.17 35.13
C PHE A 158 1.84 1.93 36.64
N ASN A 159 1.31 0.76 37.06
CA ASN A 159 1.19 0.40 38.46
C ASN A 159 2.54 -0.09 39.03
N ASN A 160 3.54 0.78 38.99
CA ASN A 160 4.90 0.55 39.48
C ASN A 160 5.23 1.52 40.62
N ASP A 161 6.11 1.11 41.53
CA ASP A 161 6.50 1.89 42.71
C ASP A 161 7.19 3.23 42.36
N LEU A 162 7.68 3.38 41.12
CA LEU A 162 8.41 4.56 40.62
C LEU A 162 7.50 5.67 40.05
N ASP A 163 6.18 5.46 39.98
CA ASP A 163 5.18 6.40 39.41
C ASP A 163 5.47 6.81 37.94
N GLY A 164 6.24 5.98 37.23
CA GLY A 164 6.64 6.20 35.85
C GLY A 164 7.34 4.98 35.25
N LEU A 165 7.52 5.02 33.93
CA LEU A 165 8.21 3.98 33.16
C LEU A 165 9.51 4.52 32.59
N LEU A 166 10.57 3.73 32.68
CA LEU A 166 11.82 3.96 31.96
C LEU A 166 11.67 3.54 30.48
N ILE A 167 12.63 3.96 29.66
CA ILE A 167 12.65 3.67 28.21
C ILE A 167 12.53 2.17 27.89
N ASP A 168 13.24 1.31 28.64
CA ASP A 168 13.26 -0.13 28.42
C ASP A 168 11.93 -0.81 28.77
N GLU A 169 11.22 -0.25 29.75
CA GLU A 169 9.93 -0.74 30.24
C GLU A 169 8.75 -0.25 29.38
N PHE A 170 8.99 0.65 28.43
CA PHE A 170 7.95 1.28 27.62
C PHE A 170 7.52 0.46 26.39
N LYS A 171 8.29 -0.57 26.03
CA LYS A 171 8.02 -1.45 24.88
C LYS A 171 6.63 -2.12 24.95
N PRO A 172 6.22 -2.74 26.07
CA PRO A 172 4.88 -3.32 26.22
C PRO A 172 3.75 -2.29 26.05
N VAL A 173 3.93 -1.06 26.55
CA VAL A 173 2.94 0.01 26.39
C VAL A 173 2.76 0.35 24.91
N THR A 174 3.86 0.47 24.17
CA THR A 174 3.83 0.76 22.73
C THR A 174 3.11 -0.35 21.95
N LYS A 175 3.41 -1.62 22.26
CA LYS A 175 2.83 -2.77 21.55
C LYS A 175 1.38 -3.04 21.92
N ILE A 176 1.05 -3.04 23.21
CA ILE A 176 -0.26 -3.52 23.71
C ILE A 176 -1.27 -2.37 23.80
N VAL A 177 -0.87 -1.21 24.30
CA VAL A 177 -1.78 -0.05 24.48
C VAL A 177 -1.91 0.73 23.18
N CYS A 178 -0.78 1.09 22.56
CA CYS A 178 -0.77 1.88 21.34
C CYS A 178 -1.02 1.03 20.07
N LYS A 179 -0.84 -0.29 20.13
CA LYS A 179 -0.93 -1.21 18.97
C LYS A 179 0.01 -0.81 17.83
N LEU A 180 1.19 -0.32 18.21
CA LEU A 180 2.27 0.05 17.29
C LEU A 180 3.39 -0.99 17.37
N PRO A 181 4.20 -1.15 16.30
CA PRO A 181 5.36 -2.04 16.34
C PRO A 181 6.30 -1.69 17.50
N SER A 182 6.93 -2.68 18.11
CA SER A 182 7.77 -2.50 19.30
C SER A 182 8.96 -1.57 19.06
N PHE A 183 9.52 -1.56 17.85
CA PHE A 183 10.61 -0.66 17.45
C PHE A 183 10.20 0.82 17.32
N PHE A 184 8.93 1.18 17.55
CA PHE A 184 8.51 2.58 17.74
C PHE A 184 8.68 3.07 19.18
N SER A 185 9.01 2.19 20.13
CA SER A 185 8.97 2.50 21.55
C SER A 185 9.88 3.67 21.93
N ASP A 186 11.14 3.66 21.51
CA ASP A 186 12.10 4.75 21.77
C ASP A 186 11.60 6.09 21.19
N VAL A 187 11.12 6.09 19.94
CA VAL A 187 10.66 7.31 19.28
C VAL A 187 9.40 7.86 19.93
N LEU A 188 8.45 7.01 20.32
CA LEU A 188 7.26 7.42 21.03
C LEU A 188 7.61 7.95 22.43
N PHE A 189 8.51 7.26 23.14
CA PHE A 189 8.98 7.68 24.46
C PHE A 189 9.58 9.10 24.41
N ARG A 190 10.55 9.33 23.52
CA ARG A 190 11.17 10.66 23.34
C ARG A 190 10.20 11.73 22.85
N LYS A 191 9.13 11.34 22.16
CA LYS A 191 8.08 12.27 21.74
C LYS A 191 7.29 12.80 22.94
N ILE A 192 7.13 11.98 23.97
CA ILE A 192 6.38 12.27 25.19
C ILE A 192 7.27 12.94 26.24
N ASP A 193 8.49 12.42 26.44
CA ASP A 193 9.51 12.96 27.35
C ASP A 193 10.24 14.17 26.72
N VAL A 194 9.50 15.28 26.57
CA VAL A 194 10.02 16.52 25.96
C VAL A 194 11.22 17.09 26.74
N ASP A 195 11.24 16.88 28.06
CA ASP A 195 12.27 17.39 28.96
C ASP A 195 13.46 16.43 29.12
N CYS A 196 13.47 15.29 28.42
CA CYS A 196 14.54 14.27 28.46
C CYS A 196 14.89 13.82 29.88
N THR A 197 13.86 13.65 30.71
CA THR A 197 13.98 13.19 32.10
C THR A 197 14.39 11.73 32.22
N GLY A 198 14.22 10.95 31.13
CA GLY A 198 14.49 9.52 31.11
C GLY A 198 13.35 8.68 31.70
N MET A 199 12.23 9.31 32.09
CA MET A 199 11.07 8.64 32.67
C MET A 199 9.78 9.29 32.17
N VAL A 200 8.80 8.47 31.77
CA VAL A 200 7.46 8.96 31.41
C VAL A 200 6.50 8.57 32.52
N SER A 201 5.86 9.56 33.16
CA SER A 201 4.80 9.31 34.13
C SER A 201 3.46 9.04 33.45
N ARG A 202 2.56 8.39 34.19
CA ARG A 202 1.21 8.06 33.72
C ARG A 202 0.45 9.29 33.22
N ASP A 203 0.50 10.38 33.98
CA ASP A 203 -0.24 11.61 33.66
C ASP A 203 0.24 12.26 32.36
N VAL A 204 1.56 12.28 32.15
CA VAL A 204 2.15 12.81 30.92
C VAL A 204 1.76 11.93 29.72
N PHE A 205 1.82 10.61 29.87
CA PHE A 205 1.38 9.68 28.84
C PHE A 205 -0.11 9.84 28.51
N VAL A 206 -0.99 9.90 29.51
CA VAL A 206 -2.44 10.07 29.31
C VAL A 206 -2.75 11.41 28.64
N LYS A 207 -2.09 12.48 29.06
CA LYS A 207 -2.23 13.82 28.44
C LYS A 207 -1.85 13.79 26.96
N TYR A 208 -0.75 13.11 26.61
CA TYR A 208 -0.35 12.97 25.22
C TYR A 208 -1.32 12.05 24.44
N TRP A 209 -1.52 10.81 24.91
CA TRP A 209 -2.22 9.78 24.16
C TRP A 209 -3.74 9.98 24.09
N VAL A 210 -4.36 10.28 25.24
CA VAL A 210 -5.81 10.49 25.34
C VAL A 210 -6.15 11.96 25.16
N GLY A 211 -5.43 12.86 25.84
CA GLY A 211 -5.70 14.31 25.79
C GLY A 211 -5.49 14.92 24.41
N SER A 212 -4.49 14.47 23.65
CA SER A 212 -4.26 14.93 22.26
C SER A 212 -5.04 14.11 21.21
N ASN A 213 -5.99 13.27 21.65
CA ASN A 213 -6.83 12.40 20.82
C ASN A 213 -6.06 11.40 19.92
N MET A 214 -4.81 11.06 20.26
CA MET A 214 -4.03 10.07 19.50
C MET A 214 -4.71 8.70 19.47
N LEU A 215 -5.38 8.32 20.56
CA LEU A 215 -6.16 7.08 20.67
C LEU A 215 -7.22 6.91 19.55
N MET A 216 -7.77 8.00 19.03
CA MET A 216 -8.86 7.97 18.04
C MET A 216 -8.42 8.10 16.60
N LEU A 217 -7.14 8.36 16.39
CA LEU A 217 -6.56 8.42 15.06
C LEU A 217 -6.35 6.99 14.54
N ASP A 218 -6.48 6.81 13.22
CA ASP A 218 -6.03 5.57 12.59
C ASP A 218 -4.52 5.39 12.74
N THR A 219 -4.07 4.14 12.71
CA THR A 219 -2.66 3.77 12.95
C THR A 219 -1.70 4.51 12.02
N ALA A 220 -2.06 4.72 10.75
CA ALA A 220 -1.22 5.48 9.83
C ALA A 220 -1.06 6.94 10.26
N THR A 221 -2.12 7.58 10.75
CA THR A 221 -2.06 8.95 11.28
C THR A 221 -1.30 9.01 12.61
N GLN A 222 -1.43 8.01 13.47
CA GLN A 222 -0.63 7.91 14.70
C GLN A 222 0.86 7.83 14.36
N VAL A 223 1.26 6.88 13.51
CA VAL A 223 2.65 6.71 13.03
C VAL A 223 3.16 8.00 12.39
N PHE A 224 2.37 8.63 11.51
CA PHE A 224 2.74 9.89 10.89
C PHE A 224 3.03 11.00 11.92
N ASN A 225 2.18 11.14 12.93
CA ASN A 225 2.35 12.17 13.97
C ASN A 225 3.52 11.89 14.91
N ILE A 226 3.83 10.62 15.16
CA ILE A 226 4.97 10.20 15.97
C ILE A 226 6.27 10.52 15.24
N LEU A 227 6.40 10.11 13.97
CA LEU A 227 7.62 10.27 13.19
C LEU A 227 7.89 11.70 12.74
N LYS A 228 6.85 12.48 12.41
CA LYS A 228 7.07 13.83 11.84
C LYS A 228 7.81 14.76 12.81
N GLN A 229 8.69 15.59 12.27
CA GLN A 229 9.25 16.72 13.01
C GLN A 229 8.16 17.72 13.42
N ARG A 230 8.46 18.54 14.45
CA ARG A 230 7.57 19.62 14.87
C ARG A 230 7.29 20.56 13.68
N ASP A 231 6.03 20.96 13.54
CA ASP A 231 5.53 21.86 12.47
C ASP A 231 5.65 21.37 11.01
N CYS A 232 6.16 20.16 10.78
CA CYS A 232 6.20 19.56 9.45
C CYS A 232 4.86 18.92 9.05
N ARG A 233 4.50 19.05 7.77
CA ARG A 233 3.30 18.43 7.16
C ARG A 233 3.60 17.20 6.30
N TYR A 234 4.83 16.71 6.36
CA TYR A 234 5.32 15.55 5.61
C TYR A 234 6.40 14.83 6.42
N LEU A 235 6.69 13.59 6.04
CA LEU A 235 7.84 12.82 6.51
C LEU A 235 8.96 12.91 5.48
N SER A 236 10.16 13.14 5.97
CA SER A 236 11.42 13.10 5.23
C SER A 236 12.13 11.77 5.47
N GLN A 237 13.14 11.46 4.66
CA GLN A 237 13.94 10.25 4.81
C GLN A 237 14.58 10.13 6.21
N SER A 238 15.06 11.26 6.78
CA SER A 238 15.66 11.28 8.12
C SER A 238 14.71 10.89 9.24
N ASP A 239 13.39 11.08 9.06
CA ASP A 239 12.40 10.77 10.09
C ASP A 239 12.23 9.26 10.33
N PHE A 240 12.66 8.43 9.38
CA PHE A 240 12.65 6.97 9.50
C PHE A 240 13.93 6.42 10.14
N LYS A 241 15.02 7.20 10.22
CA LYS A 241 16.30 6.72 10.78
C LYS A 241 16.17 6.23 12.24
N PRO A 242 15.47 6.93 13.15
CA PRO A 242 15.35 6.48 14.55
C PRO A 242 14.69 5.11 14.68
N ILE A 243 13.58 4.86 13.96
CA ILE A 243 12.88 3.57 14.03
C ILE A 243 13.67 2.43 13.40
N LEU A 244 14.46 2.70 12.35
CA LEU A 244 15.29 1.67 11.73
C LEU A 244 16.51 1.32 12.58
N ARG A 245 17.05 2.28 13.34
CA ARG A 245 18.09 2.00 14.34
C ARG A 245 17.57 1.08 15.44
N GLU A 246 16.37 1.35 15.96
CA GLU A 246 15.76 0.47 16.96
C GLU A 246 15.49 -0.93 16.36
N LEU A 247 14.93 -1.00 15.15
CA LEU A 247 14.72 -2.27 14.44
C LEU A 247 16.02 -3.08 14.32
N LEU A 248 17.12 -2.46 13.90
CA LEU A 248 18.43 -3.10 13.78
C LEU A 248 19.01 -3.55 15.13
N ALA A 249 18.70 -2.84 16.21
CA ALA A 249 19.16 -3.18 17.55
C ALA A 249 18.37 -4.35 18.16
N THR A 250 17.07 -4.47 17.86
CA THR A 250 16.18 -5.39 18.58
C THR A 250 15.74 -6.62 17.79
N HIS A 251 15.78 -6.57 16.46
CA HIS A 251 15.22 -7.65 15.63
C HIS A 251 16.19 -8.83 15.52
N SER A 252 15.74 -10.02 15.91
CA SER A 252 16.56 -11.26 15.91
C SER A 252 17.13 -11.58 14.51
N GLY A 253 16.30 -11.48 13.47
CA GLY A 253 16.71 -11.67 12.07
C GLY A 253 17.73 -10.65 11.52
N LEU A 254 18.17 -9.66 12.31
CA LEU A 254 19.21 -8.69 11.94
C LEU A 254 20.38 -8.66 12.94
N GLU A 255 20.39 -9.55 13.95
CA GLU A 255 21.41 -9.59 15.01
C GLU A 255 22.83 -9.73 14.45
N PHE A 256 23.00 -10.47 13.34
CA PHE A 256 24.28 -10.65 12.69
C PHE A 256 24.89 -9.35 12.12
N LEU A 257 24.08 -8.29 11.93
CA LEU A 257 24.57 -6.97 11.50
C LEU A 257 25.09 -6.12 12.66
N GLN A 258 24.90 -6.52 13.92
CA GLN A 258 25.24 -5.67 15.09
C GLN A 258 26.70 -5.22 15.11
N ASN A 259 27.61 -6.05 14.61
CA ASN A 259 29.05 -5.78 14.58
C ASN A 259 29.53 -5.05 13.31
N THR A 260 28.63 -4.69 12.40
CA THR A 260 28.97 -4.08 11.09
C THR A 260 28.22 -2.77 10.87
N PRO A 261 28.66 -1.65 11.51
CA PRO A 261 27.92 -0.38 11.47
C PRO A 261 27.74 0.19 10.05
N GLU A 262 28.72 -0.02 9.17
CA GLU A 262 28.62 0.40 7.77
C GLU A 262 27.47 -0.31 7.03
N PHE A 263 27.31 -1.63 7.24
CA PHE A 263 26.22 -2.39 6.65
C PHE A 263 24.87 -2.07 7.28
N GLN A 264 24.82 -1.75 8.58
CA GLN A 264 23.61 -1.27 9.23
C GLN A 264 23.11 0.04 8.60
N GLU A 265 24.01 1.00 8.38
CA GLU A 265 23.66 2.26 7.75
C GLU A 265 23.16 2.05 6.32
N ARG A 266 23.87 1.24 5.52
CA ARG A 266 23.46 0.92 4.14
C ARG A 266 22.13 0.17 4.06
N TYR A 267 21.89 -0.76 4.96
CA TYR A 267 20.59 -1.44 5.05
C TYR A 267 19.48 -0.45 5.39
N ALA A 268 19.66 0.38 6.42
CA ALA A 268 18.67 1.38 6.82
C ALA A 268 18.36 2.37 5.70
N GLU A 269 19.38 2.89 5.01
CA GLU A 269 19.23 3.75 3.84
C GLU A 269 18.43 3.07 2.73
N THR A 270 18.76 1.81 2.41
CA THR A 270 18.05 1.05 1.37
C THR A 270 16.59 0.83 1.72
N VAL A 271 16.27 0.50 2.96
CA VAL A 271 14.88 0.36 3.43
C VAL A 271 14.15 1.70 3.23
N ILE A 272 14.76 2.84 3.58
CA ILE A 272 14.18 4.17 3.39
C ILE A 272 13.93 4.45 1.90
N TYR A 273 14.90 4.18 1.03
CA TYR A 273 14.75 4.39 -0.42
C TYR A 273 13.62 3.55 -0.98
N ARG A 274 13.48 2.28 -0.55
CA ARG A 274 12.37 1.41 -0.92
C ARG A 274 11.03 1.96 -0.45
N ILE A 275 10.96 2.49 0.77
CA ILE A 275 9.75 3.14 1.32
C ILE A 275 9.33 4.30 0.42
N PHE A 276 10.26 5.21 0.11
CA PHE A 276 9.96 6.38 -0.71
C PHE A 276 9.63 5.99 -2.15
N TYR A 277 10.29 4.99 -2.72
CA TYR A 277 10.02 4.49 -4.07
C TYR A 277 8.58 4.00 -4.24
N TYR A 278 8.05 3.20 -3.30
CA TYR A 278 6.69 2.67 -3.43
C TYR A 278 5.59 3.60 -2.92
N ILE A 279 5.88 4.51 -1.98
CA ILE A 279 4.84 5.28 -1.27
C ILE A 279 4.82 6.74 -1.69
N ASN A 280 5.98 7.40 -1.83
CA ASN A 280 6.05 8.82 -2.20
C ASN A 280 5.87 8.99 -3.71
N ARG A 281 4.63 8.79 -4.18
CA ARG A 281 4.24 8.88 -5.58
C ARG A 281 4.51 10.24 -6.22
N SER A 282 4.53 11.30 -5.41
CA SER A 282 4.87 12.64 -5.90
C SER A 282 6.36 12.81 -6.23
N GLY A 283 7.23 11.88 -5.82
CA GLY A 283 8.66 11.88 -6.15
C GLY A 283 9.43 13.10 -5.64
N ASN A 284 8.89 13.82 -4.66
CA ASN A 284 9.43 15.09 -4.16
C ASN A 284 10.20 14.95 -2.84
N GLY A 285 10.40 13.72 -2.34
CA GLY A 285 11.07 13.44 -1.08
C GLY A 285 10.25 13.85 0.16
N ARG A 286 8.95 14.15 0.00
CA ARG A 286 8.05 14.59 1.06
C ARG A 286 6.85 13.66 1.14
N LEU A 287 6.97 12.62 1.97
CA LEU A 287 5.91 11.62 2.14
C LEU A 287 4.76 12.20 2.96
N THR A 288 3.59 12.34 2.33
CA THR A 288 2.40 12.94 2.95
C THR A 288 1.57 11.89 3.70
N LEU A 289 0.72 12.34 4.64
CA LEU A 289 -0.20 11.44 5.35
C LEU A 289 -1.12 10.69 4.38
N ARG A 290 -1.55 11.34 3.28
CA ARG A 290 -2.39 10.71 2.26
C ARG A 290 -1.67 9.55 1.57
N GLU A 291 -0.42 9.78 1.16
CA GLU A 291 0.41 8.73 0.55
C GLU A 291 0.63 7.57 1.53
N LEU A 292 0.94 7.87 2.80
CA LEU A 292 1.10 6.85 3.85
C LEU A 292 -0.16 5.99 4.03
N LYS A 293 -1.34 6.63 4.09
CA LYS A 293 -2.63 5.93 4.23
C LYS A 293 -2.98 5.07 3.02
N SER A 294 -2.59 5.48 1.82
CA SER A 294 -2.83 4.70 0.60
C SER A 294 -1.83 3.55 0.41
N GLY A 295 -0.69 3.61 1.08
CA GLY A 295 0.36 2.60 1.02
C GLY A 295 0.10 1.41 1.95
N ASN A 296 1.06 0.49 1.97
CA ASN A 296 1.03 -0.74 2.76
C ASN A 296 2.14 -0.79 3.82
N LEU A 297 2.77 0.35 4.14
CA LEU A 297 3.92 0.41 5.05
C LEU A 297 3.56 -0.01 6.47
N ILE A 298 2.41 0.42 6.98
CA ILE A 298 1.98 0.13 8.34
C ILE A 298 1.83 -1.39 8.53
N ALA A 299 1.21 -2.07 7.56
CA ALA A 299 1.10 -3.52 7.57
C ALA A 299 2.47 -4.21 7.47
N ALA A 300 3.39 -3.69 6.64
CA ALA A 300 4.74 -4.22 6.55
C ALA A 300 5.55 -4.03 7.85
N MET A 301 5.39 -2.89 8.52
CA MET A 301 6.01 -2.61 9.81
C MET A 301 5.47 -3.51 10.92
N GLN A 302 4.17 -3.81 10.92
CA GLN A 302 3.58 -4.78 11.86
C GLN A 302 4.12 -6.19 11.60
N HIS A 303 4.16 -6.61 10.33
CA HIS A 303 4.72 -7.90 9.96
C HIS A 303 6.20 -8.03 10.37
N ALA A 304 7.00 -6.96 10.20
CA ALA A 304 8.40 -6.92 10.66
C ALA A 304 8.57 -6.95 12.20
N ASP A 305 7.52 -6.69 12.98
CA ASP A 305 7.58 -6.80 14.44
C ASP A 305 7.24 -8.19 14.96
N GLU A 306 6.57 -9.00 14.14
CA GLU A 306 6.05 -10.32 14.50
C GLU A 306 6.87 -11.45 13.87
N GLU A 307 7.41 -11.23 12.68
CA GLU A 307 8.14 -12.24 11.92
C GLU A 307 9.63 -12.25 12.29
N GLU A 308 10.11 -13.37 12.82
CA GLU A 308 11.51 -13.53 13.24
C GLU A 308 12.49 -13.52 12.05
N ASP A 309 12.05 -14.03 10.88
CA ASP A 309 12.84 -14.00 9.66
C ASP A 309 12.50 -12.77 8.82
N ILE A 310 13.32 -11.72 8.95
CA ILE A 310 13.15 -10.45 8.26
C ILE A 310 13.07 -10.60 6.73
N ASN A 311 13.59 -11.70 6.16
CA ASN A 311 13.56 -11.94 4.71
C ASN A 311 12.18 -12.32 4.20
N LYS A 312 11.30 -12.84 5.05
CA LYS A 312 9.88 -13.05 4.70
C LYS A 312 9.12 -11.74 4.59
N VAL A 313 9.63 -10.66 5.19
CA VAL A 313 9.11 -9.30 5.01
C VAL A 313 9.69 -8.68 3.73
N ILE A 314 9.32 -9.29 2.60
CA ILE A 314 9.81 -8.94 1.25
C ILE A 314 9.61 -7.44 0.95
N ARG A 315 8.50 -6.86 1.42
CA ARG A 315 8.21 -5.44 1.24
C ARG A 315 9.05 -4.61 2.21
N TYR A 316 9.91 -3.78 1.65
CA TYR A 316 10.79 -2.82 2.34
C TYR A 316 11.94 -3.42 3.14
N PHE A 317 11.68 -4.41 4.01
CA PHE A 317 12.59 -4.80 5.09
C PHE A 317 13.49 -6.01 4.81
N SER A 318 13.20 -6.84 3.80
CA SER A 318 14.04 -8.02 3.49
C SER A 318 15.53 -7.67 3.34
N TYR A 319 16.36 -8.35 4.13
CA TYR A 319 17.82 -8.21 4.09
C TYR A 319 18.40 -8.80 2.81
N GLU A 320 17.90 -9.95 2.35
CA GLU A 320 18.31 -10.54 1.07
C GLU A 320 18.12 -9.58 -0.10
N HIS A 321 17.00 -8.86 -0.16
CA HIS A 321 16.78 -7.83 -1.17
C HIS A 321 17.82 -6.71 -1.08
N PHE A 322 18.07 -6.20 0.12
CA PHE A 322 19.11 -5.20 0.33
C PHE A 322 20.48 -5.71 -0.16
N TYR A 323 20.86 -6.92 0.22
CA TYR A 323 22.16 -7.49 -0.11
C TYR A 323 22.36 -7.61 -1.61
N VAL A 324 21.34 -8.06 -2.36
CA VAL A 324 21.40 -8.11 -3.83
C VAL A 324 21.58 -6.72 -4.44
N ILE A 325 20.84 -5.71 -3.96
CA ILE A 325 20.98 -4.31 -4.40
C ILE A 325 22.40 -3.81 -4.15
N TYR A 326 22.90 -4.00 -2.94
CA TYR A 326 24.20 -3.54 -2.52
C TYR A 326 25.33 -4.22 -3.29
N CYS A 327 25.30 -5.55 -3.44
CA CYS A 327 26.28 -6.29 -4.24
C CYS A 327 26.32 -5.80 -5.68
N LYS A 328 25.16 -5.57 -6.32
CA LYS A 328 25.12 -5.08 -7.69
C LYS A 328 25.66 -3.67 -7.83
N PHE A 329 25.46 -2.81 -6.84
CA PHE A 329 26.10 -1.50 -6.82
C PHE A 329 27.61 -1.62 -6.66
N TRP A 330 28.06 -2.40 -5.67
CA TRP A 330 29.47 -2.60 -5.35
C TRP A 330 30.26 -3.24 -6.51
N GLU A 331 29.64 -4.14 -7.27
CA GLU A 331 30.23 -4.71 -8.49
C GLU A 331 30.49 -3.66 -9.59
N LEU A 332 29.73 -2.56 -9.63
CA LEU A 332 29.83 -1.51 -10.65
C LEU A 332 30.75 -0.37 -10.22
N ASP A 333 30.70 0.02 -8.95
CA ASP A 333 31.50 1.08 -8.32
C ASP A 333 32.91 0.56 -7.98
N THR A 334 33.78 0.54 -9.00
CA THR A 334 35.13 -0.03 -8.89
C THR A 334 36.14 0.83 -8.14
N ASP A 335 35.91 2.14 -8.09
CA ASP A 335 36.73 3.12 -7.36
C ASP A 335 36.20 3.42 -5.95
N HIS A 336 35.06 2.84 -5.59
CA HIS A 336 34.44 2.90 -4.27
C HIS A 336 34.16 4.34 -3.81
N ASP A 337 33.81 5.22 -4.75
CA ASP A 337 33.46 6.61 -4.49
C ASP A 337 31.95 6.80 -4.21
N PHE A 338 31.18 5.69 -4.16
CA PHE A 338 29.73 5.66 -4.01
C PHE A 338 28.97 6.38 -5.12
N LEU A 339 29.59 6.48 -6.29
CA LEU A 339 29.00 7.05 -7.48
C LEU A 339 29.18 6.10 -8.67
N ILE A 340 28.18 6.05 -9.53
CA ILE A 340 28.19 5.26 -10.76
C ILE A 340 28.09 6.23 -11.94
N ASP A 341 29.06 6.18 -12.84
CA ASP A 341 28.99 6.87 -14.13
C ASP A 341 28.39 5.96 -15.22
N LYS A 342 28.33 6.47 -16.45
CA LYS A 342 27.74 5.77 -17.57
C LYS A 342 28.57 4.54 -17.98
N GLU A 343 29.89 4.65 -17.86
CA GLU A 343 30.89 3.65 -18.14
C GLU A 343 30.85 2.50 -17.12
N ASN A 344 30.45 2.80 -15.89
CA ASN A 344 30.13 1.80 -14.88
C ASN A 344 28.81 1.11 -15.23
N LEU A 345 27.72 1.86 -15.38
CA LEU A 345 26.36 1.31 -15.52
C LEU A 345 26.17 0.45 -16.77
N ILE A 346 26.92 0.69 -17.85
CA ILE A 346 26.84 -0.15 -19.05
C ILE A 346 27.22 -1.61 -18.80
N ARG A 347 27.99 -1.90 -17.74
CA ARG A 347 28.36 -3.28 -17.36
C ARG A 347 27.23 -4.02 -16.65
N TYR A 348 26.17 -3.31 -16.22
CA TYR A 348 25.04 -3.90 -15.52
C TYR A 348 24.35 -5.00 -16.33
N GLY A 349 24.08 -6.13 -15.68
CA GLY A 349 23.38 -7.27 -16.28
C GLY A 349 24.08 -7.86 -17.51
N ASN A 350 25.42 -7.87 -17.54
CA ASN A 350 26.22 -8.30 -18.71
C ASN A 350 25.92 -7.48 -19.96
N HIS A 351 25.92 -6.14 -19.84
CA HIS A 351 25.59 -5.23 -20.95
C HIS A 351 24.16 -5.39 -21.48
N ALA A 352 23.21 -5.71 -20.60
CA ALA A 352 21.79 -5.82 -20.96
C ALA A 352 21.17 -4.45 -21.35
N LEU A 353 21.73 -3.36 -20.85
CA LEU A 353 21.24 -2.00 -21.11
C LEU A 353 21.79 -1.46 -22.43
N THR A 354 20.90 -0.96 -23.30
CA THR A 354 21.32 -0.28 -24.53
C THR A 354 21.84 1.13 -24.23
N TYR A 355 22.75 1.64 -25.07
CA TYR A 355 23.27 3.01 -24.96
C TYR A 355 22.17 4.08 -24.89
N ARG A 356 21.05 3.90 -25.62
CA ARG A 356 19.92 4.84 -25.58
C ARG A 356 19.25 4.89 -24.21
N ILE A 357 19.17 3.77 -23.50
CA ILE A 357 18.61 3.72 -22.14
C ILE A 357 19.56 4.41 -21.17
N LEU A 358 20.86 4.14 -21.30
CA LEU A 358 21.87 4.81 -20.47
C LEU A 358 21.83 6.33 -20.67
N ASP A 359 21.78 6.82 -21.91
CA ASP A 359 21.61 8.25 -22.20
C ASP A 359 20.36 8.85 -21.55
N ARG A 360 19.27 8.08 -21.51
CA ARG A 360 18.01 8.50 -20.87
C ARG A 360 18.14 8.58 -19.35
N ILE A 361 18.76 7.57 -18.74
CA ILE A 361 19.01 7.54 -17.29
C ILE A 361 19.89 8.72 -16.90
N PHE A 362 21.01 8.93 -17.58
CA PHE A 362 21.97 10.00 -17.28
C PHE A 362 21.53 11.40 -17.74
N SER A 363 20.57 11.50 -18.67
CA SER A 363 19.85 12.78 -18.90
C SER A 363 18.81 13.09 -17.82
N GLN A 364 18.70 12.22 -16.81
CA GLN A 364 17.84 12.39 -15.63
C GLN A 364 16.37 12.55 -16.01
N VAL A 365 15.94 11.76 -16.99
CA VAL A 365 14.54 11.66 -17.42
C VAL A 365 14.09 10.21 -17.19
N PRO A 366 13.09 9.97 -16.33
CA PRO A 366 12.15 10.94 -15.76
C PRO A 366 12.49 11.50 -14.38
N ARG A 367 13.43 10.90 -13.65
CA ARG A 367 13.77 11.29 -12.28
C ARG A 367 15.10 12.05 -12.26
N LYS A 368 15.12 13.18 -11.54
CA LYS A 368 16.35 13.90 -11.21
C LYS A 368 17.18 13.11 -10.22
N PHE A 369 18.49 13.05 -10.47
CA PHE A 369 19.41 12.41 -9.55
C PHE A 369 19.48 13.20 -8.25
N THR A 370 19.60 12.49 -7.13
CA THR A 370 19.90 13.09 -5.82
C THR A 370 21.40 13.30 -5.64
N SER A 371 22.23 12.68 -6.50
CA SER A 371 23.65 12.99 -6.63
C SER A 371 23.91 14.48 -6.88
N ASN A 372 24.88 15.03 -6.14
CA ASN A 372 25.38 16.40 -6.35
C ASN A 372 26.48 16.48 -7.43
N VAL A 373 26.87 15.34 -8.02
CA VAL A 373 27.95 15.26 -9.01
C VAL A 373 27.34 15.06 -10.39
N GLU A 374 27.68 15.97 -11.32
CA GLU A 374 27.17 15.92 -12.68
C GLU A 374 27.62 14.64 -13.40
N GLY A 375 26.70 14.02 -14.14
CA GLY A 375 26.98 12.79 -14.90
C GLY A 375 27.18 11.53 -14.07
N LYS A 376 27.04 11.61 -12.73
CA LYS A 376 27.17 10.47 -11.83
C LYS A 376 25.90 10.27 -11.01
N MET A 377 25.46 9.02 -10.87
CA MET A 377 24.32 8.63 -10.03
C MET A 377 24.82 8.10 -8.68
N CYS A 378 24.17 8.48 -7.58
CA CYS A 378 24.55 7.96 -6.26
C CYS A 378 23.83 6.65 -5.94
N TYR A 379 24.12 6.05 -4.78
CA TYR A 379 23.50 4.80 -4.35
C TYR A 379 21.96 4.86 -4.31
N GLU A 380 21.36 5.96 -3.84
CA GLU A 380 19.90 6.15 -3.85
C GLU A 380 19.34 6.10 -5.28
N ASP A 381 19.96 6.83 -6.20
CA ASP A 381 19.57 6.85 -7.60
C ASP A 381 19.64 5.44 -8.21
N PHE A 382 20.67 4.67 -7.84
CA PHE A 382 20.86 3.30 -8.30
C PHE A 382 19.77 2.36 -7.77
N VAL A 383 19.39 2.49 -6.50
CA VAL A 383 18.28 1.71 -5.93
C VAL A 383 16.99 1.97 -6.69
N TYR A 384 16.68 3.23 -7.03
CA TYR A 384 15.51 3.57 -7.85
C TYR A 384 15.56 2.96 -9.25
N PHE A 385 16.72 3.04 -9.91
CA PHE A 385 16.95 2.41 -11.21
C PHE A 385 16.70 0.89 -11.13
N MET A 386 17.31 0.23 -10.16
CA MET A 386 17.31 -1.22 -10.05
C MET A 386 15.93 -1.77 -9.69
N LEU A 387 15.21 -1.14 -8.75
CA LEU A 387 13.81 -1.48 -8.45
C LEU A 387 12.88 -1.29 -9.65
N SER A 388 13.15 -0.28 -10.49
CA SER A 388 12.39 -0.06 -11.72
C SER A 388 12.69 -1.12 -12.77
N GLU A 389 13.95 -1.53 -12.89
CA GLU A 389 14.40 -2.52 -13.87
C GLU A 389 13.93 -3.94 -13.51
N GLU A 390 13.88 -4.30 -12.23
CA GLU A 390 13.43 -5.62 -11.76
C GLU A 390 11.92 -5.83 -11.92
N ASP A 391 11.10 -4.88 -11.47
CA ASP A 391 9.64 -4.97 -11.57
C ASP A 391 9.05 -3.86 -12.44
N LYS A 392 9.13 -4.09 -13.76
CA LYS A 392 8.57 -3.23 -14.82
C LYS A 392 7.04 -3.14 -14.82
N SER A 393 6.35 -3.94 -14.01
CA SER A 393 4.89 -3.92 -13.89
C SER A 393 4.40 -3.01 -12.77
N SER A 394 5.28 -2.68 -11.82
CA SER A 394 4.93 -1.79 -10.72
C SER A 394 4.64 -0.37 -11.21
N GLN A 395 3.66 0.29 -10.57
CA GLN A 395 3.29 1.65 -10.92
C GLN A 395 4.47 2.65 -10.89
N PRO A 396 5.37 2.64 -9.88
CA PRO A 396 6.55 3.52 -9.89
C PRO A 396 7.50 3.20 -11.04
N SER A 397 7.67 1.92 -11.40
CA SER A 397 8.49 1.54 -12.57
C SER A 397 7.85 1.97 -13.87
N LEU A 398 6.52 1.91 -14.01
CA LEU A 398 5.83 2.46 -15.17
C LEU A 398 6.08 3.97 -15.26
N GLU A 399 6.00 4.72 -14.17
CA GLU A 399 6.34 6.15 -14.17
C GLU A 399 7.82 6.40 -14.54
N TYR A 400 8.73 5.51 -14.10
CA TYR A 400 10.14 5.53 -14.46
C TYR A 400 10.43 5.19 -15.94
N CYS A 401 9.73 4.19 -16.50
CA CYS A 401 9.97 3.66 -17.84
C CYS A 401 9.15 4.37 -18.93
N GLN A 402 7.90 4.75 -18.62
CA GLN A 402 6.86 5.14 -19.57
C GLN A 402 6.90 6.62 -19.98
N ILE A 403 7.74 7.45 -19.35
CA ILE A 403 7.98 8.81 -19.86
C ILE A 403 8.81 8.71 -21.15
N ARG A 404 8.10 8.45 -22.26
CA ARG A 404 8.40 8.55 -23.70
C ARG A 404 9.54 7.70 -24.30
N GLY A 405 9.23 6.45 -24.66
CA GLY A 405 9.88 5.76 -25.80
C GLY A 405 10.67 4.49 -25.51
N ILE A 406 10.77 4.08 -24.24
CA ILE A 406 11.37 2.79 -23.86
C ILE A 406 10.23 1.76 -23.78
N LEU A 407 9.79 1.24 -24.94
CA LEU A 407 8.95 0.05 -25.00
C LEU A 407 9.87 -1.16 -24.79
N PHE A 408 10.05 -1.57 -23.53
CA PHE A 408 10.60 -2.90 -23.24
C PHE A 408 9.48 -3.93 -23.34
N CYS A 409 9.71 -4.94 -24.18
CA CYS A 409 8.87 -6.12 -24.27
C CYS A 409 8.87 -6.84 -22.90
N PRO A 410 7.70 -7.22 -22.35
CA PRO A 410 7.59 -7.85 -21.03
C PRO A 410 8.00 -9.32 -21.13
N LYS A 411 9.29 -9.59 -21.31
CA LYS A 411 9.85 -10.95 -21.19
C LYS A 411 11.13 -10.89 -20.38
N GLY A 412 10.96 -11.06 -19.08
CA GLY A 412 12.05 -11.18 -18.13
C GLY A 412 11.53 -11.11 -16.70
N LYS A 413 10.87 -12.18 -16.23
CA LYS A 413 10.82 -12.42 -14.78
C LYS A 413 12.20 -12.96 -14.41
N PHE A 414 13.02 -12.17 -13.72
CA PHE A 414 14.14 -12.75 -12.98
C PHE A 414 13.53 -13.50 -11.80
N LEU A 415 13.55 -14.84 -11.89
CA LEU A 415 13.29 -15.71 -10.76
C LEU A 415 14.49 -15.67 -9.85
N TRP A 416 14.24 -15.35 -8.58
CA TRP A 416 15.17 -15.46 -7.46
C TRP A 416 15.99 -16.76 -7.53
N PRO A 417 17.32 -16.70 -7.69
CA PRO A 417 18.13 -17.89 -7.52
C PRO A 417 18.12 -18.25 -6.03
N LYS A 418 17.59 -19.44 -5.69
CA LYS A 418 17.71 -20.06 -4.35
C LYS A 418 19.16 -20.46 -3.98
N THR A 419 20.16 -19.77 -4.51
CA THR A 419 21.56 -20.19 -4.44
C THR A 419 22.49 -18.99 -4.30
N TYR A 420 22.40 -18.29 -3.17
CA TYR A 420 23.51 -17.52 -2.61
C TYR A 420 23.58 -17.78 -1.11
N GLN A 421 23.78 -19.05 -0.75
CA GLN A 421 23.96 -19.49 0.64
C GLN A 421 25.37 -20.09 0.87
N LYS A 422 26.34 -19.76 0.01
CA LYS A 422 27.74 -20.18 0.20
C LYS A 422 28.63 -18.97 0.02
N HIS A 423 28.96 -18.34 1.14
CA HIS A 423 30.20 -17.65 1.48
C HIS A 423 29.94 -16.55 2.52
N VAL A 424 29.47 -16.95 3.69
CA VAL A 424 29.74 -16.23 4.95
C VAL A 424 29.93 -17.30 6.03
N HIS A 425 31.17 -17.75 6.18
CA HIS A 425 31.72 -18.37 7.38
C HIS A 425 33.13 -17.86 7.56
#